data_AF-A0A6L3ERG9-F1
#
_entry.id   AF-A0A6L3ERG9-F1
#
_cell.length_a   1.000
_cell.length_b   1.000
_cell.length_c   1.000
_cell.angle_alpha   90.00
_cell.angle_beta   90.00
_cell.angle_gamma   90.00
#
_symmetry.space_group_name_H-M   'P 1'
#
loop_
_entity.id
_entity.type
_entity.pdbx_description
1 polymer ?
#
loop_
_entity_poly.entity_id
_entity_poly.type
_entity_poly.pdbx_seq_one_letter_code
_entity_poly.pdbx_strand_id
1 'polypeptide(L)'
;VIGLVPGFDGEPLTLQGLFGYLFAPLVWLAGVPWAEAAEAGSLMGTKTVLNEFVAYLDLAALPPGALSDRSRLIMVYAMCGFANFGSLGIMIGGLTTLAPGRREEIIGLGMRSIVAGTLATTMTGAVVAVIAG
;
A
#
# COMPACT_ATOMS: atom_id res chain seq x y z
N VAL A 1 -5.80 -2.73 -16.54
CA VAL A 1 -5.07 -3.77 -17.29
C VAL A 1 -3.92 -3.11 -18.04
N ILE A 2 -2.69 -3.57 -17.80
CA ILE A 2 -1.50 -3.16 -18.55
C ILE A 2 -1.47 -4.06 -19.80
N GLY A 3 -2.17 -3.66 -20.85
CA GLY A 3 -2.41 -4.48 -22.05
C GLY A 3 -1.19 -4.77 -22.93
N LEU A 4 0.03 -4.49 -22.46
CA LEU A 4 1.29 -4.60 -23.23
C LEU A 4 2.17 -5.77 -22.78
N VAL A 5 1.86 -6.46 -21.68
CA VAL A 5 2.66 -7.58 -21.15
C VAL A 5 1.76 -8.78 -20.91
N PRO A 6 2.12 -10.00 -21.37
CA PRO A 6 1.38 -11.20 -21.04
C PRO A 6 1.38 -11.39 -19.51
N GLY A 7 0.21 -11.68 -18.97
CA GLY A 7 0.03 -11.95 -17.54
C GLY A 7 0.90 -13.10 -17.03
N PHE A 8 1.17 -13.10 -15.73
CA PHE A 8 1.58 -14.33 -15.04
C PHE A 8 0.31 -15.21 -14.88
N ASP A 9 0.40 -16.50 -15.24
CA ASP A 9 -0.71 -17.47 -15.19
C ASP A 9 -1.97 -17.17 -16.02
N GLY A 10 -1.88 -16.33 -17.05
CA GLY A 10 -2.97 -16.09 -18.00
C GLY A 10 -3.98 -15.02 -17.58
N GLU A 11 -3.83 -14.41 -16.40
CA GLU A 11 -4.63 -13.26 -15.95
C GLU A 11 -4.00 -11.92 -16.38
N PRO A 12 -4.78 -10.92 -16.82
CA PRO A 12 -4.23 -9.66 -17.29
C PRO A 12 -3.42 -8.94 -16.20
N LEU A 13 -2.18 -8.55 -16.52
CA LEU A 13 -1.33 -7.81 -15.60
C LEU A 13 -2.01 -6.49 -15.20
N THR A 14 -2.16 -6.22 -13.91
CA THR A 14 -2.70 -4.97 -13.37
C THR A 14 -1.63 -4.20 -12.62
N LEU A 15 -1.80 -2.89 -12.48
CA LEU A 15 -0.87 -2.07 -11.70
C LEU A 15 -0.94 -2.46 -10.22
N GLN A 16 -2.14 -2.75 -9.71
CA GLN A 16 -2.34 -3.30 -8.37
C GLN A 16 -1.56 -4.59 -8.18
N GLY A 17 -1.61 -5.53 -9.14
CA GLY A 17 -0.87 -6.78 -9.09
C GLY A 17 0.64 -6.57 -9.06
N LEU A 18 1.17 -5.67 -9.90
CA LEU A 18 2.60 -5.34 -9.90
C LEU A 18 3.06 -4.80 -8.53
N PHE A 19 2.32 -3.84 -7.98
CA PHE A 19 2.61 -3.32 -6.65
C PHE A 19 2.37 -4.37 -5.56
N GLY A 20 1.41 -5.27 -5.74
CA GLY A 20 1.17 -6.38 -4.83
C GLY A 20 2.37 -7.30 -4.68
N TYR A 21 2.98 -7.70 -5.80
CA TYR A 21 4.23 -8.45 -5.81
C TYR A 21 5.38 -7.66 -5.17
N LEU A 22 5.46 -6.35 -5.41
CA LEU A 22 6.47 -5.49 -4.79
C LEU A 22 6.30 -5.39 -3.28
N PHE A 23 5.06 -5.35 -2.78
CA PHE A 23 4.77 -5.17 -1.35
C PHE A 23 4.72 -6.47 -0.56
N ALA A 24 4.54 -7.64 -1.20
CA ALA A 24 4.62 -8.95 -0.53
C ALA A 24 5.88 -9.12 0.35
N PRO A 25 7.12 -8.87 -0.14
CA PRO A 25 8.30 -8.94 0.72
C PRO A 25 8.30 -7.87 1.82
N LEU A 26 7.70 -6.69 1.57
CA LEU A 26 7.64 -5.61 2.55
C LEU A 26 6.73 -5.96 3.73
N VAL A 27 5.53 -6.50 3.48
CA VAL A 27 4.61 -6.92 4.56
C VAL A 27 5.10 -8.19 5.27
N TRP A 28 5.84 -9.05 4.57
CA TRP A 28 6.55 -10.16 5.20
C TRP A 28 7.60 -9.68 6.21
N LEU A 29 8.41 -8.68 5.83
CA LEU A 29 9.35 -8.02 6.76
C LEU A 29 8.64 -7.34 7.94
N ALA A 30 7.39 -6.88 7.75
CA ALA A 30 6.56 -6.35 8.82
C ALA A 30 5.96 -7.42 9.74
N GLY A 31 6.19 -8.72 9.48
CA GLY A 31 5.80 -9.81 10.35
C GLY A 31 4.60 -10.64 9.89
N VAL A 32 4.07 -10.40 8.67
CA VAL A 32 3.08 -11.29 8.05
C VAL A 32 3.75 -12.60 7.61
N PRO A 33 3.19 -13.80 7.89
CA PRO A 33 3.74 -15.06 7.40
C PRO A 33 3.86 -15.09 5.88
N TRP A 34 4.91 -15.71 5.35
CA TRP A 34 5.15 -15.75 3.89
C TRP A 34 3.98 -16.33 3.09
N ALA A 35 3.28 -17.34 3.65
CA ALA A 35 2.10 -17.94 3.02
C ALA A 35 0.94 -16.96 2.84
N GLU A 36 0.87 -15.90 3.64
CA GLU A 36 -0.16 -14.86 3.61
C GLU A 36 0.34 -13.56 2.93
N ALA A 37 1.64 -13.47 2.63
CA ALA A 37 2.27 -12.26 2.15
C ALA A 37 1.81 -11.85 0.74
N ALA A 38 1.43 -12.80 -0.11
CA ALA A 38 0.87 -12.50 -1.43
C ALA A 38 -0.48 -11.76 -1.31
N GLU A 39 -1.38 -12.26 -0.46
CA GLU A 39 -2.69 -11.66 -0.19
C GLU A 39 -2.52 -10.30 0.51
N ALA A 40 -1.70 -10.23 1.56
CA ALA A 40 -1.40 -8.97 2.25
C ALA A 40 -0.73 -7.93 1.33
N GLY A 41 0.16 -8.37 0.44
CA GLY A 41 0.79 -7.53 -0.57
C GLY A 41 -0.22 -6.96 -1.55
N SER A 42 -1.18 -7.77 -2.02
CA SER A 42 -2.25 -7.34 -2.94
C SER A 42 -3.01 -6.13 -2.39
N LEU A 43 -3.36 -6.16 -1.09
CA LEU A 43 -4.04 -5.06 -0.39
C LEU A 43 -3.20 -3.77 -0.38
N MET A 44 -1.89 -3.86 -0.13
CA MET A 44 -0.97 -2.70 -0.21
C MET A 44 -0.85 -2.16 -1.64
N GLY A 45 -0.95 -3.05 -2.64
CA GLY A 45 -1.01 -2.70 -4.06
C GLY A 45 -2.26 -1.89 -4.38
N THR A 46 -3.44 -2.39 -3.99
CA THR A 46 -4.71 -1.64 -4.08
C THR A 46 -4.61 -0.30 -3.37
N LYS A 47 -4.11 -0.28 -2.13
CA LYS A 47 -3.96 0.94 -1.32
C LYS A 47 -3.12 2.00 -2.03
N THR A 48 -1.99 1.61 -2.59
CA THR A 48 -1.04 2.54 -3.23
C THR A 48 -1.55 3.07 -4.57
N VAL A 49 -2.16 2.19 -5.37
CA VAL A 49 -2.63 2.52 -6.72
C VAL A 49 -3.97 3.25 -6.71
N LEU A 50 -4.93 2.77 -5.91
CA LEU A 50 -6.28 3.31 -5.81
C LEU A 50 -6.40 4.22 -4.58
N ASN A 51 -6.54 3.62 -3.40
CA ASN A 51 -6.54 4.27 -2.08
C ASN A 51 -6.79 3.23 -0.99
N GLU A 52 -6.54 3.64 0.26
CA GLU A 52 -6.75 2.86 1.46
C GLU A 52 -8.21 2.46 1.71
N PHE A 53 -9.19 3.27 1.29
CA PHE A 53 -10.61 2.94 1.49
C PHE A 53 -11.00 1.69 0.70
N VAL A 54 -10.61 1.60 -0.58
CA VAL A 54 -10.82 0.39 -1.39
C VAL A 54 -10.06 -0.79 -0.80
N ALA A 55 -8.82 -0.60 -0.35
CA ALA A 55 -8.05 -1.68 0.29
C ALA A 55 -8.70 -2.20 1.58
N TYR A 56 -9.35 -1.34 2.38
CA TYR A 56 -10.12 -1.79 3.54
C TYR A 56 -11.39 -2.55 3.15
N LEU A 57 -12.05 -2.18 2.06
CA LEU A 57 -13.17 -2.96 1.53
C LEU A 57 -12.71 -4.34 1.07
N ASP A 58 -11.57 -4.42 0.37
CA ASP A 58 -10.96 -5.69 -0.05
C ASP A 58 -10.59 -6.55 1.16
N LEU A 59 -9.96 -5.98 2.18
CA LEU A 59 -9.66 -6.68 3.45
C LEU A 59 -10.92 -7.20 4.14
N ALA A 60 -12.01 -6.43 4.12
CA ALA A 60 -13.28 -6.83 4.71
C ALA A 60 -13.96 -7.95 3.92
N ALA A 61 -13.76 -8.00 2.60
CA ALA A 61 -14.32 -8.98 1.69
C ALA A 61 -13.51 -10.29 1.61
N LEU A 62 -12.29 -10.34 2.18
CA LEU A 62 -11.48 -11.56 2.19
C LEU A 62 -12.22 -12.73 2.85
N PRO A 63 -12.09 -13.95 2.29
CA PRO A 63 -12.73 -15.12 2.88
C PRO A 63 -12.13 -15.43 4.26
N PRO A 64 -12.90 -16.07 5.16
CA PRO A 64 -12.39 -16.51 6.45
C PRO A 64 -11.14 -17.38 6.29
N GLY A 65 -10.09 -17.07 7.06
CA GLY A 65 -8.82 -17.80 7.02
C GLY A 65 -7.85 -17.37 5.90
N ALA A 66 -8.20 -16.40 5.05
CA ALA A 66 -7.25 -15.84 4.08
C ALA A 66 -6.06 -15.15 4.74
N LEU A 67 -6.31 -14.48 5.87
CA LEU A 67 -5.30 -13.94 6.77
C LEU A 67 -5.60 -14.44 8.19
N SER A 68 -4.56 -14.77 8.94
CA SER A 68 -4.69 -15.01 10.38
C SER A 68 -5.11 -13.72 11.10
N ASP A 69 -5.70 -13.85 12.31
CA ASP A 69 -6.09 -12.68 13.12
C ASP A 69 -4.90 -11.75 13.38
N ARG A 70 -3.70 -12.33 13.58
CA ARG A 70 -2.45 -11.60 13.74
C ARG A 70 -2.10 -10.80 12.47
N SER A 71 -2.10 -11.43 11.30
CA SER A 71 -1.83 -10.74 10.04
C SER A 71 -2.87 -9.67 9.73
N ARG A 72 -4.16 -9.95 9.99
CA ARG A 72 -5.24 -8.99 9.83
C ARG A 72 -5.00 -7.74 10.68
N LEU A 73 -4.58 -7.92 11.94
CA LEU A 73 -4.23 -6.80 12.82
C LEU A 73 -3.04 -6.01 12.28
N ILE A 74 -1.95 -6.67 11.88
CA ILE A 74 -0.77 -6.01 11.27
C ILE A 74 -1.20 -5.18 10.06
N MET A 75 -2.02 -5.76 9.18
CA MET A 75 -2.47 -5.12 7.94
C MET A 75 -3.38 -3.92 8.16
N VAL A 76 -4.25 -3.95 9.19
CA VAL A 76 -5.05 -2.77 9.57
C VAL A 76 -4.14 -1.58 9.88
N TYR A 77 -3.03 -1.77 10.59
CA TYR A 77 -2.10 -0.68 10.87
C TYR A 77 -1.20 -0.34 9.68
N ALA A 78 -0.73 -1.35 8.93
CA ALA A 78 0.13 -1.14 7.77
C ALA A 78 -0.55 -0.36 6.65
N MET A 79 -1.86 -0.51 6.48
CA MET A 79 -2.66 0.21 5.49
C MET A 79 -3.18 1.56 5.98
N CYS A 80 -3.06 1.87 7.28
CA CYS A 80 -3.59 3.09 7.88
C CYS A 80 -2.79 4.34 7.49
N GLY A 81 -3.01 4.85 6.27
CA GLY A 81 -2.50 6.14 5.84
C GLY A 81 -2.72 6.44 4.35
N PHE A 82 -2.73 7.73 4.03
CA PHE A 82 -3.07 8.27 2.70
C PHE A 82 -1.87 8.31 1.74
N ALA A 83 -0.94 7.37 1.86
CA ALA A 83 0.20 7.26 0.94
C ALA A 83 -0.23 6.49 -0.32
N ASN A 84 -0.85 7.21 -1.26
CA ASN A 84 -1.32 6.72 -2.54
C ASN A 84 -1.22 7.83 -3.62
N PHE A 85 -1.37 7.48 -4.90
CA PHE A 85 -1.21 8.45 -5.99
C PHE A 85 -2.29 9.54 -6.02
N GLY A 86 -3.53 9.24 -5.61
CA GLY A 86 -4.61 10.22 -5.55
C GLY A 86 -4.36 11.30 -4.51
N SER A 87 -4.00 10.88 -3.29
CA SER A 87 -3.64 11.77 -2.18
C SER A 87 -2.39 12.60 -2.48
N LEU A 88 -1.42 12.05 -3.23
CA LEU A 88 -0.28 12.85 -3.71
C LEU A 88 -0.75 14.00 -4.61
N GLY A 89 -1.66 13.75 -5.55
CA GLY A 89 -2.23 14.80 -6.41
C GLY A 89 -2.93 15.90 -5.59
N ILE A 90 -3.72 15.52 -4.59
CA ILE A 90 -4.40 16.44 -3.66
C ILE A 90 -3.36 17.30 -2.91
N MET A 91 -2.31 16.68 -2.36
CA MET A 91 -1.27 17.38 -1.60
C MET A 91 -0.45 18.33 -2.47
N ILE A 92 -0.08 17.93 -3.70
CA ILE A 92 0.60 18.83 -4.64
C ILE A 92 -0.30 20.02 -4.98
N GLY A 93 -1.58 19.79 -5.30
CA GLY A 93 -2.53 20.86 -5.61
C GLY A 93 -2.69 21.85 -4.45
N GLY A 94 -2.89 21.33 -3.24
CA GLY A 94 -3.05 22.14 -2.03
C GLY A 94 -1.79 22.91 -1.65
N LEU A 95 -0.65 22.23 -1.52
CA LEU A 95 0.59 22.85 -1.06
C LEU A 95 1.16 23.85 -2.06
N THR A 96 1.05 23.59 -3.37
CA THR A 96 1.53 24.54 -4.39
C THR A 96 0.65 25.79 -4.50
N THR A 97 -0.63 25.69 -4.11
CA THR A 97 -1.52 26.85 -3.98
C THR A 97 -1.20 27.67 -2.74
N LEU A 98 -0.91 27.01 -1.61
CA LEU A 98 -0.57 27.66 -0.35
C LEU A 98 0.83 28.29 -0.36
N ALA A 99 1.80 27.67 -1.05
CA ALA A 99 3.19 28.09 -1.09
C ALA A 99 3.74 28.09 -2.54
N PRO A 100 3.29 29.03 -3.39
CA PRO A 100 3.65 29.04 -4.81
C PRO A 100 5.16 29.14 -5.07
N GLY A 101 5.91 29.83 -4.21
CA GLY A 101 7.36 29.95 -4.29
C GLY A 101 8.15 28.65 -4.01
N ARG A 102 7.49 27.60 -3.50
CA ARG A 102 8.10 26.28 -3.21
C ARG A 102 7.60 25.16 -4.13
N ARG A 103 6.96 25.50 -5.25
CA ARG A 103 6.33 24.53 -6.15
C ARG A 103 7.30 23.44 -6.63
N GLU A 104 8.49 23.82 -7.06
CA GLU A 104 9.49 22.87 -7.57
C GLU A 104 9.93 21.88 -6.49
N GLU A 105 10.14 22.35 -5.27
CA GLU A 105 10.48 21.50 -4.12
C GLU A 105 9.36 20.51 -3.81
N ILE A 106 8.11 20.99 -3.73
CA ILE A 106 6.94 20.16 -3.42
C ILE A 106 6.77 19.05 -4.46
N ILE A 107 6.86 19.38 -5.75
CA ILE A 107 6.74 18.41 -6.84
C ILE A 107 7.91 17.42 -6.81
N GLY A 108 9.14 17.91 -6.60
CA GLY A 108 10.34 17.08 -6.52
C GLY A 108 10.34 16.07 -5.37
N LEU A 109 9.62 16.36 -4.29
CA LEU A 109 9.45 15.45 -3.15
C LEU A 109 8.26 14.48 -3.29
N GLY A 110 7.39 14.66 -4.29
CA GLY A 110 6.12 13.96 -4.38
C GLY A 110 6.22 12.42 -4.36
N MET A 111 7.05 11.83 -5.23
CA MET A 111 7.21 10.36 -5.24
C MET A 111 7.91 9.83 -3.99
N ARG A 112 8.84 10.62 -3.43
CA ARG A 112 9.54 10.26 -2.19
C ARG A 112 8.58 10.25 -0.99
N SER A 113 7.57 11.11 -0.98
CA SER A 113 6.59 11.16 0.12
C SER A 113 5.69 9.92 0.14
N ILE A 114 5.35 9.33 -1.01
CA ILE A 114 4.63 8.05 -1.07
C ILE A 114 5.47 6.94 -0.45
N VAL A 115 6.74 6.82 -0.84
CA VAL A 115 7.63 5.79 -0.30
C VAL A 115 7.80 5.96 1.21
N ALA A 116 8.10 7.19 1.67
CA ALA A 116 8.25 7.48 3.08
C ALA A 116 6.97 7.21 3.88
N GLY A 117 5.80 7.62 3.36
CA GLY A 117 4.51 7.39 3.99
C GLY A 117 4.14 5.91 4.08
N THR A 118 4.38 5.14 3.02
CA THR A 118 4.14 3.69 3.04
C THR A 118 5.07 2.97 4.01
N LEU A 119 6.36 3.30 4.04
CA LEU A 119 7.29 2.75 5.02
C LEU A 119 6.88 3.11 6.45
N ALA A 120 6.42 4.33 6.69
CA ALA A 120 5.97 4.76 8.01
C ALA A 120 4.76 3.94 8.50
N THR A 121 3.74 3.73 7.68
CA THR A 121 2.57 2.93 8.07
C THR A 121 2.93 1.46 8.22
N THR A 122 3.75 0.90 7.31
CA THR A 122 4.23 -0.48 7.43
C THR A 122 5.09 -0.69 8.68
N MET A 123 5.90 0.29 9.08
CA MET A 123 6.64 0.25 10.35
C MET A 123 5.67 0.20 11.55
N THR A 124 4.57 0.96 11.53
CA THR A 124 3.52 0.84 12.57
C THR A 124 2.94 -0.58 12.62
N GLY A 125 2.67 -1.19 11.46
CA GLY A 125 2.27 -2.60 11.37
C GLY A 125 3.31 -3.55 11.98
N ALA A 126 4.59 -3.32 11.71
CA ALA A 126 5.69 -4.11 12.27
C ALA A 126 5.80 -3.98 13.80
N VAL A 127 5.61 -2.77 14.34
CA VAL A 127 5.55 -2.55 15.80
C VAL A 127 4.39 -3.33 16.42
N VAL A 128 3.22 -3.30 15.78
CA VAL A 128 2.07 -4.09 16.21
C VAL A 128 2.36 -5.59 16.15
N ALA A 129 3.08 -6.06 15.14
CA ALA A 129 3.49 -7.47 15.02
C ALA A 129 4.36 -7.95 16.18
N VAL A 130 5.16 -7.05 16.77
CA VAL A 130 6.02 -7.31 17.94
C VAL A 130 5.23 -7.28 19.24
N ILE A 131 4.31 -6.32 19.40
CA ILE A 131 3.56 -6.14 20.65
C ILE A 131 2.40 -7.14 20.78
N ALA A 132 1.73 -7.45 19.68
CA ALA A 132 0.62 -8.39 19.62
C ALA A 132 1.07 -9.83 19.31
N GLY A 133 2.38 -10.10 19.43
CA GLY A 133 3.00 -11.41 19.22
C GLY A 133 2.84 -12.34 20.42
#